data_AF-A0AAE0SRU9-F1
#
_entry.id   AF-A0AAE0SRU9-F1
#
_cell.length_a   1.000
_cell.length_b   1.000
_cell.length_c   1.000
_cell.angle_alpha   90.00
_cell.angle_beta   90.00
_cell.angle_gamma   90.00
#
_symmetry.space_group_name_H-M   'P 1'
#
loop_
_entity.id
_entity.type
_entity.pdbx_description
1 polymer ?
#
loop_
_entity_poly.entity_id
_entity_poly.type
_entity_poly.pdbx_seq_one_letter_code
_entity_poly.pdbx_strand_id
1 'polypeptide(L)'
;MDIGTAFISSVEKMEKNKALLEESRFQKGLKGFEHGAKRFVTFLFSHVGLTCLVVAYTILGGFIFMALESPYEIYQRELTVTNQKVFLDQILNMVDNTTMIDLQYNKQAWTVEVDHLLRRFQKEVYKFTNERNWDGRTGEEELQWSFAGALLYSVTVITTIGKCWSSQVHVTTSRCADYSAIKVIVVLIVDI
;
A
#
# COMPACT_ATOMS: atom_id res chain seq x y z
N MET A 1 -25.86 -59.24 -40.71
CA MET A 1 -25.66 -58.60 -39.40
C MET A 1 -24.30 -57.94 -39.47
N ASP A 2 -24.29 -56.63 -39.73
CA ASP A 2 -23.09 -55.92 -40.21
C ASP A 2 -22.10 -55.62 -39.08
N ILE A 3 -20.87 -56.06 -39.26
CA ILE A 3 -19.74 -55.81 -38.35
C ILE A 3 -19.52 -54.30 -38.15
N GLY A 4 -19.85 -53.48 -39.16
CA GLY A 4 -19.74 -52.02 -39.11
C GLY A 4 -20.66 -51.35 -38.08
N THR A 5 -21.89 -51.84 -37.88
CA THR A 5 -22.83 -51.22 -36.93
C THR A 5 -22.47 -51.52 -35.47
N ALA A 6 -21.92 -52.72 -35.21
CA ALA A 6 -21.39 -53.10 -33.90
C ALA A 6 -20.14 -52.29 -33.53
N PHE A 7 -19.28 -51.98 -34.52
CA PHE A 7 -18.10 -51.15 -34.32
C PHE A 7 -18.48 -49.70 -34.00
N ILE A 8 -19.39 -49.10 -34.77
CA ILE A 8 -19.88 -47.73 -34.52
C ILE A 8 -20.54 -47.62 -33.14
N SER A 9 -21.38 -48.59 -32.76
CA SER A 9 -21.99 -48.61 -31.43
C SER A 9 -20.96 -48.73 -30.29
N SER A 10 -19.87 -49.47 -30.50
CA SER A 10 -18.78 -49.58 -29.52
C SER A 10 -17.97 -48.30 -29.38
N VAL A 11 -17.72 -47.59 -30.48
CA VAL A 11 -17.01 -46.30 -30.47
C VAL A 11 -17.86 -45.23 -29.74
N GLU A 12 -19.15 -45.15 -30.05
CA GLU A 12 -20.06 -44.21 -29.39
C GLU A 12 -20.19 -44.50 -27.89
N LYS A 13 -20.19 -45.78 -27.50
CA LYS A 13 -20.21 -46.19 -26.09
C LYS A 13 -18.91 -45.82 -25.36
N MET A 14 -17.76 -45.88 -26.04
CA MET A 14 -16.49 -45.43 -25.48
C MET A 14 -16.44 -43.92 -25.29
N GLU A 15 -16.97 -43.13 -26.22
CA GLU A 15 -17.05 -41.67 -26.07
C GLU A 15 -17.95 -41.27 -24.91
N LYS A 16 -19.14 -41.89 -24.79
CA LYS A 16 -20.04 -41.67 -23.65
C LYS A 16 -19.36 -42.02 -22.32
N ASN A 17 -18.61 -43.11 -22.26
CA ASN A 17 -17.88 -43.49 -21.05
C ASN A 17 -16.75 -42.52 -20.71
N LYS A 18 -16.05 -41.95 -21.71
CA LYS A 18 -15.02 -40.93 -21.46
C LYS A 18 -15.62 -39.65 -20.89
N ALA A 19 -16.74 -39.18 -21.43
CA ALA A 19 -17.45 -38.00 -20.93
C ALA A 19 -17.93 -38.20 -19.48
N LEU A 20 -18.51 -39.36 -19.16
CA LEU A 20 -18.95 -39.71 -17.79
C LEU A 20 -17.76 -39.82 -16.80
N LEU A 21 -16.59 -40.27 -17.26
CA LEU A 21 -15.39 -40.32 -16.44
C LEU A 21 -14.79 -38.92 -16.16
N GLU A 22 -14.90 -37.99 -17.11
CA GLU A 22 -14.51 -36.59 -16.88
C GLU A 22 -15.45 -35.89 -15.90
N GLU A 23 -16.76 -36.02 -16.11
CA GLU A 23 -17.78 -35.45 -15.24
C GLU A 23 -17.65 -35.98 -13.79
N SER A 24 -17.40 -37.28 -13.64
CA SER A 24 -17.17 -37.88 -12.32
C SER A 24 -15.84 -37.47 -11.66
N ARG A 25 -14.78 -37.15 -12.41
CA ARG A 25 -13.54 -36.56 -11.87
C ARG A 25 -13.75 -35.13 -11.40
N PHE A 26 -14.45 -34.32 -12.17
CA PHE A 26 -14.80 -32.96 -11.79
C PHE A 26 -15.69 -32.94 -10.53
N GLN A 27 -16.72 -33.80 -10.49
CA GLN A 27 -17.60 -33.98 -9.34
C GLN A 27 -16.86 -34.45 -8.08
N LYS A 28 -15.85 -35.32 -8.22
CA LYS A 28 -15.00 -35.74 -7.08
C LYS A 28 -14.15 -34.59 -6.53
N GLY A 29 -13.61 -33.74 -7.40
CA GLY A 29 -12.89 -32.53 -6.99
C GLY A 29 -13.79 -31.53 -6.25
N LEU A 30 -15.00 -31.30 -6.77
CA LEU A 30 -15.99 -30.41 -6.17
C LEU A 30 -16.45 -30.92 -4.78
N LYS A 31 -16.72 -32.22 -4.65
CA LYS A 31 -17.08 -32.83 -3.36
C LYS A 31 -15.92 -32.81 -2.36
N GLY A 32 -14.68 -32.94 -2.81
CA GLY A 32 -13.50 -32.80 -1.93
C GLY A 32 -13.35 -31.38 -1.37
N PHE A 33 -13.58 -30.38 -2.22
CA PHE A 33 -13.58 -28.97 -1.81
C PHE A 33 -14.72 -28.66 -0.83
N GLU A 34 -15.91 -29.24 -1.03
CA GLU A 34 -17.07 -29.04 -0.15
C GLU A 34 -16.84 -29.61 1.27
N HIS A 35 -16.21 -30.77 1.40
CA HIS A 35 -15.85 -31.34 2.71
C HIS A 35 -14.75 -30.52 3.40
N GLY A 36 -13.79 -29.99 2.63
CA GLY A 36 -12.78 -29.06 3.13
C GLY A 36 -13.40 -27.76 3.63
N ALA A 37 -14.31 -27.17 2.86
CA ALA A 37 -15.03 -25.95 3.21
C ALA A 37 -15.93 -26.14 4.43
N LYS A 38 -16.65 -27.26 4.56
CA LYS A 38 -17.46 -27.56 5.77
C LYS A 38 -16.62 -27.67 7.03
N ARG A 39 -15.45 -28.29 6.96
CA ARG A 39 -14.50 -28.35 8.08
C ARG A 39 -13.90 -26.97 8.40
N PHE A 40 -13.57 -26.20 7.36
CA PHE A 40 -13.08 -24.84 7.52
C PHE A 40 -14.14 -23.92 8.15
N VAL A 41 -15.40 -23.99 7.71
CA VAL A 41 -16.53 -23.25 8.30
C VAL A 41 -16.77 -23.66 9.75
N THR A 42 -16.70 -24.95 10.07
CA THR A 42 -16.82 -25.43 11.46
C THR A 42 -15.67 -24.91 12.33
N PHE A 43 -14.46 -24.82 11.77
CA PHE A 43 -13.30 -24.25 12.44
C PHE A 43 -13.43 -22.72 12.61
N LEU A 44 -13.92 -22.00 11.58
CA LEU A 44 -14.20 -20.56 11.62
C LEU A 44 -15.24 -20.18 12.68
N PHE A 45 -16.22 -21.05 12.94
CA PHE A 45 -17.24 -20.85 13.97
C PHE A 45 -16.72 -20.97 15.41
N SER A 46 -15.47 -21.41 15.59
CA SER A 46 -14.81 -21.35 16.90
C SER A 46 -14.19 -19.97 17.13
N HIS A 47 -14.13 -19.54 18.41
CA HIS A 47 -13.39 -18.33 18.80
C HIS A 47 -11.92 -18.36 18.30
N VAL A 48 -11.34 -19.55 18.12
CA VAL A 48 -9.98 -19.75 17.62
C VAL A 48 -9.88 -19.53 16.10
N GLY A 49 -10.89 -19.95 15.33
CA GLY A 49 -10.92 -19.75 13.88
C GLY A 49 -11.15 -18.29 13.51
N LEU A 50 -12.07 -17.62 14.19
CA LEU A 50 -12.34 -16.20 13.99
C LEU A 50 -11.09 -15.34 14.29
N THR A 51 -10.41 -15.62 15.41
CA THR A 51 -9.16 -14.90 15.77
C THR A 51 -8.05 -15.14 14.75
N CYS A 52 -7.86 -16.37 14.27
CA CYS A 52 -6.87 -16.67 13.22
C CYS A 52 -7.19 -15.95 11.90
N LEU A 53 -8.46 -15.89 11.51
CA LEU A 53 -8.90 -15.20 10.30
C LEU A 53 -8.58 -13.70 10.36
N VAL A 54 -8.85 -13.07 11.50
CA VAL A 54 -8.53 -11.64 11.72
C VAL A 54 -7.03 -11.42 11.60
N VAL A 55 -6.19 -12.27 12.22
CA VAL A 55 -4.73 -12.16 12.09
C VAL A 55 -4.28 -12.27 10.64
N ALA A 56 -4.76 -13.28 9.89
CA ALA A 56 -4.42 -13.44 8.48
C ALA A 56 -4.84 -12.22 7.65
N TYR A 57 -6.03 -11.68 7.91
CA TYR A 57 -6.54 -10.49 7.23
C TYR A 57 -5.71 -9.24 7.55
N THR A 58 -5.25 -9.07 8.80
CA THR A 58 -4.35 -7.96 9.18
C THR A 58 -3.00 -8.04 8.47
N ILE A 59 -2.44 -9.24 8.32
CA ILE A 59 -1.17 -9.46 7.61
C ILE A 59 -1.32 -9.13 6.13
N LEU A 60 -2.41 -9.59 5.51
CA LEU A 60 -2.73 -9.24 4.11
C LEU A 60 -2.89 -7.74 3.92
N GLY A 61 -3.60 -7.06 4.82
CA GLY A 61 -3.72 -5.60 4.80
C GLY A 61 -2.37 -4.89 4.95
N GLY A 62 -1.48 -5.38 5.83
CA GLY A 62 -0.12 -4.88 5.97
C GLY A 62 0.69 -4.98 4.69
N PHE A 63 0.63 -6.11 3.97
CA PHE A 63 1.30 -6.26 2.68
C PHE A 63 0.74 -5.30 1.62
N ILE A 64 -0.59 -5.14 1.56
CA ILE A 64 -1.24 -4.25 0.60
C ILE A 64 -0.83 -2.80 0.84
N PHE A 65 -0.90 -2.32 2.09
CA PHE A 65 -0.53 -0.93 2.41
C PHE A 65 0.95 -0.67 2.17
N MET A 66 1.83 -1.61 2.53
CA MET A 66 3.25 -1.51 2.24
C MET A 66 3.50 -1.39 0.74
N ALA A 67 2.87 -2.25 -0.08
CA ALA A 67 3.06 -2.22 -1.54
C ALA A 67 2.53 -0.93 -2.19
N LEU A 68 1.46 -0.34 -1.65
CA LEU A 68 0.86 0.87 -2.19
C LEU A 68 1.61 2.14 -1.79
N GLU A 69 2.01 2.27 -0.52
CA GLU A 69 2.51 3.54 0.03
C GLU A 69 4.04 3.61 0.16
N SER A 70 4.73 2.48 0.34
CA SER A 70 6.21 2.44 0.38
C SER A 70 6.89 3.02 -0.87
N PRO A 71 6.50 2.70 -2.12
CA PRO A 71 7.17 3.27 -3.30
C PRO A 71 6.96 4.78 -3.41
N TYR A 72 5.81 5.28 -2.98
CA TYR A 72 5.53 6.72 -2.96
C TYR A 72 6.38 7.45 -1.92
N GLU A 73 6.51 6.89 -0.71
CA GLU A 73 7.35 7.44 0.35
C GLU A 73 8.81 7.56 -0.09
N ILE A 74 9.36 6.49 -0.67
CA ILE A 74 10.74 6.46 -1.18
C ILE A 74 10.95 7.54 -2.24
N TYR A 75 10.03 7.66 -3.20
CA TYR A 75 10.10 8.68 -4.24
C TYR A 75 10.06 10.11 -3.68
N GLN A 76 9.15 10.40 -2.74
CA GLN A 76 9.07 11.72 -2.11
C GLN A 76 10.33 12.07 -1.32
N ARG A 77 10.92 11.08 -0.67
CA ARG A 77 12.15 11.21 0.08
C ARG A 77 13.34 11.54 -0.82
N GLU A 78 13.50 10.82 -1.92
CA GLU A 78 14.57 11.06 -2.89
C GLU A 78 14.49 12.48 -3.47
N LEU A 79 13.29 12.94 -3.81
CA LEU A 79 13.06 14.31 -4.26
C LEU A 79 13.47 15.34 -3.21
N THR A 80 13.12 15.11 -1.94
CA THR A 80 13.43 16.04 -0.85
C THR A 80 14.93 16.13 -0.59
N VAL A 81 15.63 14.99 -0.54
CA VAL A 81 17.08 14.94 -0.38
C VAL A 81 17.78 15.64 -1.55
N THR A 82 17.32 15.41 -2.78
CA THR A 82 17.88 16.05 -3.97
C THR A 82 17.69 17.57 -3.93
N ASN A 83 16.49 18.04 -3.61
CA ASN A 83 16.20 19.48 -3.50
C ASN A 83 17.02 20.16 -2.41
N GLN A 84 17.22 19.49 -1.27
CA GLN A 84 18.08 20.00 -0.20
C GLN A 84 19.54 20.14 -0.65
N LYS A 85 20.08 19.13 -1.34
CA LYS A 85 21.45 19.19 -1.89
C LYS A 85 21.62 20.34 -2.89
N VAL A 86 20.70 20.47 -3.85
CA VAL A 86 20.72 21.55 -4.84
C VAL A 86 20.68 22.92 -4.16
N PHE A 87 19.88 23.09 -3.10
CA PHE A 87 19.83 24.34 -2.36
C PHE A 87 21.13 24.64 -1.60
N LEU A 88 21.70 23.63 -0.94
CA LEU A 88 22.99 23.77 -0.26
C LEU A 88 24.10 24.14 -1.26
N ASP A 89 24.14 23.49 -2.41
CA ASP A 89 25.10 23.81 -3.48
C ASP A 89 24.93 25.25 -3.99
N GLN A 90 23.70 25.75 -4.11
CA GLN A 90 23.44 27.15 -4.50
C GLN A 90 23.96 28.14 -3.45
N ILE A 91 23.74 27.87 -2.17
CA ILE A 91 24.28 28.71 -1.09
C ILE A 91 25.79 28.67 -1.10
N LEU A 92 26.39 27.47 -1.15
CA LEU A 92 27.84 27.30 -1.12
C LEU A 92 28.48 28.01 -2.31
N ASN A 93 27.93 27.85 -3.52
CA ASN A 93 28.40 28.57 -4.70
C ASN A 93 28.24 30.10 -4.55
N MET A 94 27.16 30.60 -3.94
CA MET A 94 27.04 32.03 -3.67
C MET A 94 28.12 32.50 -2.69
N VAL A 95 28.39 31.75 -1.63
CA VAL A 95 29.41 32.09 -0.62
C VAL A 95 30.81 32.05 -1.24
N ASP A 96 31.15 31.01 -2.00
CA ASP A 96 32.47 30.82 -2.60
C ASP A 96 32.81 31.89 -3.65
N ASN A 97 31.81 32.31 -4.43
CA ASN A 97 31.96 33.38 -5.42
C ASN A 97 31.97 34.78 -4.82
N THR A 98 31.70 34.92 -3.51
CA THR A 98 31.63 36.22 -2.84
C THR A 98 32.95 36.53 -2.15
N THR A 99 33.70 37.51 -2.67
CA THR A 99 34.91 38.02 -2.03
C THR A 99 34.57 38.91 -0.81
N MET A 100 35.42 38.95 0.22
CA MET A 100 35.20 39.82 1.40
C MET A 100 35.05 41.32 1.03
N ILE A 101 35.64 41.75 -0.10
CA ILE A 101 35.54 43.12 -0.61
C ILE A 101 34.14 43.42 -1.16
N ASP A 102 33.49 42.45 -1.83
CA ASP A 102 32.13 42.60 -2.38
C ASP A 102 31.07 42.68 -1.28
N LEU A 103 31.23 41.93 -0.19
CA LEU A 103 30.35 42.01 0.98
C LEU A 103 30.42 43.36 1.68
N GLN A 104 31.57 44.02 1.64
CA GLN A 104 31.76 45.32 2.27
C GLN A 104 31.13 46.46 1.45
N TYR A 105 31.18 46.38 0.12
CA TYR A 105 30.65 47.42 -0.76
C TYR A 105 29.20 47.20 -1.18
N ASN A 106 28.77 45.94 -1.33
CA ASN A 106 27.46 45.57 -1.87
C ASN A 106 26.64 44.66 -0.93
N LYS A 107 26.75 44.91 0.39
CA LYS A 107 26.04 44.15 1.43
C LYS A 107 24.54 44.05 1.20
N GLN A 108 23.90 45.13 0.75
CA GLN A 108 22.45 45.16 0.56
C GLN A 108 21.99 44.27 -0.59
N ALA A 109 22.68 44.28 -1.74
CA ALA A 109 22.32 43.41 -2.85
C ALA A 109 22.54 41.93 -2.49
N TRP A 110 23.63 41.63 -1.77
CA TRP A 110 23.86 40.28 -1.26
C TRP A 110 22.76 39.82 -0.30
N THR A 111 22.32 40.70 0.60
CA THR A 111 21.23 40.38 1.55
C THR A 111 19.91 40.12 0.83
N VAL A 112 19.59 40.87 -0.21
CA VAL A 112 18.37 40.67 -1.02
C VAL A 112 18.42 39.35 -1.78
N GLU A 113 19.56 39.01 -2.36
CA GLU A 113 19.73 37.75 -3.11
C GLU A 113 19.61 36.53 -2.18
N VAL A 114 20.28 36.58 -1.02
CA VAL A 114 20.17 35.53 -0.01
C VAL A 114 18.74 35.43 0.55
N ASP A 115 18.08 36.57 0.82
CA ASP A 115 16.67 36.57 1.26
C ASP A 115 15.76 35.93 0.19
N HIS A 116 15.99 36.21 -1.09
CA HIS A 116 15.22 35.60 -2.17
C HIS A 116 15.43 34.08 -2.23
N LEU A 117 16.68 33.62 -2.13
CA LEU A 117 17.03 32.20 -2.11
C LEU A 117 16.39 31.48 -0.91
N LEU A 118 16.47 32.11 0.27
CA LEU A 118 15.93 31.56 1.52
C LEU A 118 14.40 31.47 1.49
N ARG A 119 13.72 32.49 0.96
CA ARG A 119 12.26 32.47 0.74
C ARG A 119 11.84 31.38 -0.22
N ARG A 120 12.61 31.15 -1.28
CA ARG A 120 12.34 30.06 -2.24
C ARG A 120 12.43 28.71 -1.56
N PHE A 121 13.47 28.48 -0.76
CA PHE A 121 13.60 27.25 0.01
C PHE A 121 12.48 27.07 1.03
N GLN A 122 12.15 28.11 1.81
CA GLN A 122 11.05 28.07 2.76
C GLN A 122 9.72 27.70 2.08
N LYS A 123 9.46 28.24 0.88
CA LYS A 123 8.26 27.90 0.10
C LYS A 123 8.24 26.45 -0.34
N GLU A 124 9.38 25.90 -0.78
CA GLU A 124 9.49 24.50 -1.17
C GLU A 124 9.33 23.58 0.04
N VAL A 125 10.03 23.84 1.16
CA VAL A 125 9.87 23.08 2.40
C VAL A 125 8.42 23.11 2.88
N TYR A 126 7.77 24.28 2.84
CA TYR A 126 6.37 24.41 3.21
C TYR A 126 5.45 23.52 2.35
N LYS A 127 5.67 23.47 1.02
CA LYS A 127 4.91 22.56 0.15
C LYS A 127 5.16 21.10 0.50
N PHE A 128 6.41 20.70 0.72
CA PHE A 128 6.73 19.32 1.09
C PHE A 128 6.09 18.92 2.42
N THR A 129 6.12 19.79 3.43
CA THR A 129 5.50 19.52 4.73
C THR A 129 3.98 19.54 4.68
N ASN A 130 3.38 20.55 4.06
CA ASN A 130 1.93 20.77 4.10
C ASN A 130 1.15 19.91 3.09
N GLU A 131 1.70 19.67 1.90
CA GLU A 131 1.02 18.94 0.83
C GLU A 131 1.44 17.47 0.76
N ARG A 132 2.69 17.16 1.13
CA ARG A 132 3.27 15.82 0.96
C ARG A 132 3.57 15.10 2.28
N ASN A 133 3.15 15.68 3.40
CA ASN A 133 3.27 15.09 4.74
C ASN A 133 4.72 14.65 5.08
N TRP A 134 5.70 15.41 4.60
CA TRP A 134 7.12 15.17 4.88
C TRP A 134 7.43 15.47 6.35
N ASP A 135 7.97 14.48 7.07
CA ASP A 135 8.22 14.52 8.51
C ASP A 135 9.64 14.93 8.91
N GLY A 136 10.49 15.30 7.94
CA GLY A 136 11.86 15.75 8.19
C GLY A 136 12.89 14.62 8.31
N ARG A 137 12.49 13.34 8.21
CA ARG A 137 13.42 12.22 8.37
C ARG A 137 14.15 11.89 7.07
N THR A 138 15.48 11.86 7.11
CA THR A 138 16.35 11.59 5.93
C THR A 138 17.06 10.23 5.93
N GLY A 139 17.10 9.50 7.04
CA GLY A 139 17.77 8.18 7.14
C GLY A 139 16.92 6.98 6.67
N GLU A 140 17.48 6.11 5.82
CA GLU A 140 16.83 4.92 5.24
C GLU A 140 16.19 3.96 6.26
N GLU A 141 16.65 3.99 7.51
CA GLU A 141 16.26 3.05 8.57
C GLU A 141 14.84 3.27 9.13
N GLU A 142 14.22 4.42 8.89
CA GLU A 142 12.91 4.79 9.46
C GLU A 142 11.82 5.04 8.40
N LEU A 143 11.56 4.08 7.51
CA LEU A 143 10.40 4.14 6.60
C LEU A 143 9.09 3.98 7.40
N GLN A 144 8.18 4.94 7.26
CA GLN A 144 6.86 4.92 7.87
C GLN A 144 6.05 3.72 7.37
N TRP A 145 6.16 3.41 6.07
CA TRP A 145 5.51 2.27 5.42
C TRP A 145 6.42 1.04 5.33
N SER A 146 7.15 0.75 6.41
CA SER A 146 7.78 -0.57 6.61
C SER A 146 6.72 -1.65 6.87
N PHE A 147 7.07 -2.94 6.73
CA PHE A 147 6.13 -4.05 7.00
C PHE A 147 5.46 -3.91 8.38
N ALA A 148 6.25 -3.58 9.41
CA ALA A 148 5.73 -3.40 10.76
C ALA A 148 4.80 -2.18 10.88
N GLY A 149 5.13 -1.06 10.22
CA GLY A 149 4.29 0.15 10.18
C GLY A 149 2.98 -0.05 9.43
N ALA A 150 3.05 -0.67 8.25
CA ALA A 150 1.87 -0.99 7.43
C ALA A 150 0.96 -2.03 8.11
N LEU A 151 1.54 -3.03 8.79
CA LEU A 151 0.81 -4.00 9.59
C LEU A 151 0.10 -3.33 10.77
N LEU A 152 0.80 -2.48 11.52
CA LEU A 152 0.22 -1.72 12.62
C LEU A 152 -0.93 -0.83 12.13
N TYR A 153 -0.75 -0.15 10.99
CA TYR A 153 -1.80 0.62 10.35
C TYR A 153 -3.01 -0.24 9.99
N SER A 154 -2.78 -1.40 9.36
CA SER A 154 -3.86 -2.37 9.07
C SER A 154 -4.62 -2.78 10.33
N VAL A 155 -3.94 -3.02 11.45
CA VAL A 155 -4.57 -3.36 12.73
C VAL A 155 -5.44 -2.20 13.23
N THR A 156 -4.95 -0.96 13.21
CA THR A 156 -5.72 0.21 13.66
C THR A 156 -6.95 0.53 12.81
N VAL A 157 -6.90 0.22 11.50
CA VAL A 157 -8.04 0.33 10.60
C VAL A 157 -9.10 -0.72 10.95
N ILE A 158 -8.68 -1.96 11.19
CA ILE A 158 -9.58 -3.08 11.52
C ILE A 158 -10.19 -2.91 12.92
N THR A 159 -9.43 -2.43 13.90
CA THR A 159 -9.92 -2.17 15.27
C THR A 159 -10.69 -0.85 15.37
N THR A 160 -10.89 -0.13 14.26
CA THR A 160 -11.58 1.17 14.15
C THR A 160 -10.98 2.33 14.96
N ILE A 161 -9.84 2.13 15.61
CA ILE A 161 -9.10 3.15 16.36
C ILE A 161 -8.60 4.27 15.42
N GLY A 162 -8.28 3.92 14.16
CA GLY A 162 -7.69 4.84 13.18
C GLY A 162 -8.52 6.07 12.81
N LYS A 163 -9.84 6.10 13.07
CA LYS A 163 -10.68 7.29 12.83
C LYS A 163 -10.30 8.47 13.74
N CYS A 164 -9.83 8.19 14.95
CA CYS A 164 -9.43 9.23 15.90
C CYS A 164 -8.00 9.73 15.62
N TRP A 165 -7.09 8.85 15.17
CA TRP A 165 -5.69 9.22 14.91
C TRP A 165 -5.51 10.14 13.70
N SER A 166 -6.32 9.94 12.65
CA SER A 166 -6.31 10.81 11.46
C SER A 166 -6.87 12.22 11.70
N SER A 167 -7.41 12.50 12.89
CA SER A 167 -7.93 13.84 13.24
C SER A 167 -6.85 14.77 13.83
N GLN A 168 -5.67 14.23 14.18
CA GLN A 168 -4.58 14.99 14.80
C GLN A 168 -3.40 15.26 13.86
N VAL A 169 -3.30 14.53 12.74
CA VAL A 169 -2.31 14.74 11.68
C VAL A 169 -3.06 15.27 10.48
N HIS A 170 -2.64 16.41 9.93
CA HIS A 170 -3.19 17.00 8.70
C HIS A 170 -2.98 16.06 7.50
N VAL A 171 -3.75 14.97 7.41
CA VAL A 171 -3.81 14.09 6.25
C VAL A 171 -4.97 14.57 5.40
N THR A 172 -4.66 14.97 4.18
CA THR A 172 -5.55 15.60 3.21
C THR A 172 -6.89 14.88 3.06
N THR A 173 -7.96 15.64 3.22
CA THR A 173 -9.40 15.35 3.04
C THR A 173 -9.79 14.72 1.70
N SER A 174 -8.88 14.59 0.72
CA SER A 174 -9.24 14.20 -0.66
C SER A 174 -9.28 12.70 -0.95
N ARG A 175 -8.74 11.83 -0.10
CA ARG A 175 -8.85 10.36 -0.25
C ARG A 175 -9.82 9.70 0.74
N CYS A 176 -10.52 10.46 1.58
CA CYS A 176 -11.48 9.92 2.55
C CYS A 176 -12.67 9.18 1.90
N ALA A 177 -12.99 9.46 0.64
CA ALA A 177 -14.09 8.82 -0.08
C ALA A 177 -13.80 7.33 -0.43
N ASP A 178 -12.56 7.00 -0.83
CA ASP A 178 -12.21 5.61 -1.20
C ASP A 178 -12.10 4.69 0.02
N TYR A 179 -11.64 5.22 1.16
CA TYR A 179 -11.60 4.46 2.42
C TYR A 179 -12.99 4.17 3.00
N SER A 180 -14.06 4.78 2.46
CA SER A 180 -15.43 4.49 2.89
C SER A 180 -15.96 3.19 2.28
N ALA A 181 -15.51 2.80 1.08
CA ALA A 181 -15.93 1.55 0.44
C ALA A 181 -15.30 0.30 1.09
N ILE A 182 -14.04 0.41 1.53
CA ILE A 182 -13.35 -0.65 2.28
C ILE A 182 -13.94 -0.82 3.69
N LYS A 183 -14.45 0.26 4.31
CA LYS A 183 -15.07 0.27 5.64
C LYS A 183 -16.40 -0.50 5.73
N VAL A 184 -17.17 -0.60 4.64
CA VAL A 184 -18.46 -1.33 4.65
C VAL A 184 -18.26 -2.84 4.78
N ILE A 185 -17.16 -3.37 4.23
CA ILE A 185 -16.92 -4.82 4.21
C ILE A 185 -16.39 -5.33 5.57
N VAL A 186 -15.59 -4.53 6.29
CA VAL A 186 -14.94 -4.97 7.53
C VAL A 186 -15.86 -4.86 8.76
N VAL A 187 -16.70 -3.81 8.84
CA VAL A 187 -17.64 -3.63 9.96
C VAL A 187 -18.77 -4.67 9.93
N LEU A 188 -19.23 -5.08 8.75
CA LEU A 188 -20.28 -6.10 8.63
C LEU A 188 -19.86 -7.52 9.06
N ILE A 189 -18.57 -7.79 9.25
CA ILE A 189 -18.06 -9.13 9.62
C ILE A 189 -17.78 -9.24 11.13
N VAL A 190 -17.55 -8.13 11.84
CA VAL A 190 -17.30 -8.12 13.29
C VAL A 190 -18.60 -8.01 14.10
N ASP A 191 -19.69 -7.54 13.49
CA ASP A 191 -21.02 -7.41 14.10
C ASP A 191 -22.00 -8.57 13.77
N ILE A 192 -21.50 -9.75 13.35
CA ILE A 192 -22.24 -11.03 13.25
C ILE A 192 -21.75 -11.98 14.34
#